data_AF-A0A2D4JDM6-F1
#
_entry.id   AF-A0A2D4JDM6-F1
#
_cell.length_a   1.000
_cell.length_b   1.000
_cell.length_c   1.000
_cell.angle_alpha   90.00
_cell.angle_beta   90.00
_cell.angle_gamma   90.00
#
_symmetry.space_group_name_H-M   'P 1'
#
loop_
_entity.id
_entity.type
_entity.pdbx_description
1 polymer ?
#
loop_
_entity_poly.entity_id
_entity_poly.type
_entity_poly.pdbx_seq_one_letter_code
_entity_poly.pdbx_strand_id
1 'polypeptide(L)'
;LLQFASEHGSFDGGDQGLLNSFFSSWATKDINKHLPFIYNLSSSTVYTYVPAFQHFGKDTKVIHFLGPVKPWNYKYNPQTRTVAPNDSASVSENQLPFLELWWITYSLKGTMMC
;
A
#
# COMPACT_ATOMS: atom_id res chain seq x y z
N LEU A 1 -6.98 -21.98 11.19
CA LEU A 1 -7.11 -21.16 9.97
C LEU A 1 -7.47 -22.00 8.74
N LEU A 2 -6.67 -22.98 8.32
CA LEU A 2 -6.97 -23.78 7.12
C LEU A 2 -8.33 -24.50 7.18
N GLN A 3 -8.66 -25.12 8.32
CA GLN A 3 -9.99 -25.71 8.54
C GLN A 3 -11.10 -24.66 8.43
N PHE A 4 -10.94 -23.51 9.08
CA PHE A 4 -11.91 -22.41 9.01
C PHE A 4 -12.13 -21.92 7.57
N ALA A 5 -11.06 -21.81 6.78
CA ALA A 5 -11.14 -21.45 5.36
C ALA A 5 -11.92 -22.50 4.55
N SER A 6 -11.69 -23.79 4.82
CA SER A 6 -12.43 -24.87 4.15
C SER A 6 -13.91 -24.88 4.50
N GLU A 7 -14.27 -24.50 5.72
CA GLU A 7 -15.65 -24.55 6.22
C GLU A 7 -16.46 -23.29 5.89
N HIS A 8 -15.83 -22.11 5.92
CA HIS A 8 -16.52 -20.82 5.86
C HIS A 8 -16.13 -19.96 4.64
N GLY A 9 -15.02 -20.27 3.97
CA GLY A 9 -14.48 -19.45 2.89
C GLY A 9 -14.07 -18.03 3.34
N SER A 10 -14.07 -17.10 2.39
CA SER A 10 -13.83 -15.67 2.62
C SER A 10 -14.96 -14.84 2.02
N PHE A 11 -15.44 -13.83 2.75
CA PHE A 11 -16.53 -12.97 2.28
C PHE A 11 -16.12 -12.05 1.11
N ASP A 12 -14.83 -11.73 0.97
CA ASP A 12 -14.30 -10.93 -0.13
C ASP A 12 -13.55 -11.77 -1.18
N GLY A 13 -13.56 -13.10 -1.03
CA GLY A 13 -12.83 -14.04 -1.88
C GLY A 13 -11.31 -14.02 -1.70
N GLY A 14 -10.76 -13.15 -0.84
CA GLY A 14 -9.34 -13.00 -0.57
C GLY A 14 -8.95 -13.40 0.86
N ASP A 15 -7.69 -13.18 1.21
CA ASP A 15 -7.18 -13.44 2.55
C ASP A 15 -7.71 -12.45 3.59
N GLN A 16 -7.94 -11.20 3.20
CA GLN A 16 -8.42 -10.16 4.12
C GLN A 16 -9.77 -10.53 4.74
N GLY A 17 -10.72 -11.03 3.95
CA GLY A 17 -12.03 -11.44 4.48
C GLY A 17 -11.96 -12.69 5.36
N LEU A 18 -11.12 -13.66 4.99
CA LEU A 18 -10.87 -14.86 5.79
C LEU A 18 -10.27 -14.51 7.15
N LEU A 19 -9.21 -13.69 7.15
CA LEU A 19 -8.48 -13.31 8.35
C LEU A 19 -9.33 -12.43 9.27
N ASN A 20 -10.10 -11.49 8.72
CA ASN A 20 -11.03 -10.69 9.53
C ASN A 20 -12.14 -11.54 10.15
N SER A 21 -12.61 -12.59 9.46
CA SER A 21 -13.60 -13.51 10.01
C SER A 21 -13.01 -14.39 11.12
N PHE A 22 -11.80 -14.92 10.91
CA PHE A 22 -11.10 -15.75 11.90
C PHE A 22 -10.68 -14.94 13.14
N PHE A 23 -10.20 -13.71 12.95
CA PHE A 23 -9.82 -12.77 14.01
C PHE A 23 -10.89 -11.70 14.26
N SER A 24 -12.16 -12.10 14.27
CA SER A 24 -13.34 -11.20 14.35
C SER A 24 -13.37 -10.24 15.53
N SER A 25 -12.61 -10.54 16.59
CA SER A 25 -12.51 -9.67 17.77
C SER A 25 -11.52 -8.50 17.63
N TRP A 26 -10.82 -8.38 16.50
CA TRP A 26 -9.83 -7.32 16.25
C TRP A 26 -10.42 -5.93 16.50
N ALA A 27 -11.64 -5.66 16.01
CA ALA A 27 -12.25 -4.33 16.10
C ALA A 27 -12.64 -3.88 17.52
N THR A 28 -12.79 -4.80 18.49
CA THR A 28 -13.47 -4.50 19.77
C THR A 28 -12.71 -4.85 21.04
N LYS A 29 -11.68 -5.72 21.00
CA LYS A 29 -11.07 -6.24 22.23
C LYS A 29 -9.85 -5.45 22.75
N ASP A 30 -8.81 -5.32 21.95
CA ASP A 30 -7.50 -4.87 22.42
C ASP A 30 -6.90 -3.83 21.48
N ILE A 31 -6.79 -2.58 21.96
CA ILE A 31 -6.23 -1.47 21.19
C ILE A 31 -4.77 -1.69 20.81
N ASN A 32 -4.02 -2.50 21.57
CA ASN A 32 -2.62 -2.79 21.24
C ASN A 32 -2.48 -3.67 19.99
N LYS A 33 -3.58 -4.29 19.52
CA LYS A 33 -3.65 -5.02 18.25
C LYS A 33 -4.06 -4.13 17.08
N HIS A 34 -4.38 -2.85 17.33
CA HIS A 34 -4.62 -1.86 16.29
C HIS A 34 -3.30 -1.20 15.95
N LEU A 35 -2.64 -1.72 14.91
CA LEU A 35 -1.45 -1.07 14.39
C LEU A 35 -1.81 0.35 13.93
N PRO A 36 -1.04 1.38 14.37
CA PRO A 36 -1.23 2.73 13.87
C PRO A 36 -1.16 2.75 12.34
N PHE A 37 -2.01 3.57 11.70
CA PHE A 37 -2.17 3.56 10.26
C PHE A 37 -0.88 3.82 9.47
N ILE A 38 0.10 4.53 10.07
CA ILE A 38 1.44 4.76 9.50
C ILE A 38 2.24 3.47 9.21
N TYR A 39 1.86 2.33 9.80
CA TYR A 39 2.46 1.01 9.55
C TYR A 39 1.76 0.20 8.45
N ASN A 40 0.67 0.70 7.89
CA ASN A 40 -0.03 0.11 6.75
C ASN A 40 -0.79 1.22 5.99
N LEU A 41 -0.09 2.31 5.65
CA LEU A 41 -0.71 3.45 4.98
C LEU A 41 -1.08 3.02 3.56
N SER A 42 -2.37 3.01 3.23
CA SER A 42 -2.77 2.79 1.85
C SER A 42 -2.40 3.98 0.98
N SER A 43 -1.78 3.71 -0.17
CA SER A 43 -1.52 4.74 -1.18
C SER A 43 -2.81 5.42 -1.62
N SER A 44 -3.95 4.73 -1.64
CA SER A 44 -5.23 5.35 -2.01
C SER A 44 -5.66 6.44 -1.02
N THR A 45 -5.31 6.30 0.25
CA THR A 45 -5.68 7.28 1.29
C THR A 45 -4.95 8.61 1.13
N VAL A 46 -3.79 8.57 0.48
CA VAL A 46 -2.99 9.75 0.11
C VAL A 46 -3.75 10.67 -0.84
N TYR A 47 -4.64 10.13 -1.68
CA TYR A 47 -5.50 10.93 -2.56
C TYR A 47 -6.90 11.17 -1.96
N THR A 48 -7.47 10.23 -1.19
CA THR A 48 -8.85 10.37 -0.68
C THR A 48 -8.97 11.28 0.54
N TYR A 49 -7.92 11.42 1.35
CA TYR A 49 -7.96 12.26 2.56
C TYR A 49 -6.70 13.11 2.74
N VAL A 50 -6.49 14.01 1.77
CA VAL A 50 -5.29 14.87 1.66
C VAL A 50 -4.96 15.66 2.94
N PRO A 51 -5.90 16.30 3.66
CA PRO A 51 -5.57 17.03 4.89
C PRO A 51 -4.94 16.16 5.98
N ALA A 52 -5.47 14.94 6.19
CA ALA A 52 -4.91 13.99 7.14
C ALA A 52 -3.51 13.54 6.69
N PHE A 53 -3.33 13.28 5.40
CA PHE A 53 -2.04 12.92 4.84
C PHE A 53 -1.00 14.06 4.96
N GLN A 54 -1.38 15.32 4.74
CA GLN A 54 -0.48 16.46 4.91
C GLN A 54 -0.02 16.61 6.37
N HIS A 55 -0.87 16.27 7.34
CA HIS A 55 -0.55 16.37 8.75
C HIS A 55 0.28 15.18 9.28
N PHE A 56 -0.13 13.94 8.96
CA PHE A 56 0.45 12.71 9.53
C PHE A 56 1.35 11.94 8.55
N GLY A 57 1.31 12.24 7.26
CA GLY A 57 1.95 11.45 6.19
C GLY A 57 3.47 11.43 6.27
N LYS A 58 4.10 12.45 6.87
CA LYS A 58 5.55 12.47 7.14
C LYS A 58 6.02 11.35 8.07
N ASP A 59 5.12 10.84 8.92
CA ASP A 59 5.44 9.81 9.92
C ASP A 59 5.24 8.38 9.38
N THR A 60 4.86 8.25 8.09
CA THR A 60 4.68 6.97 7.41
C THR A 60 5.91 6.08 7.54
N LYS A 61 5.68 4.83 7.97
CA LYS A 61 6.72 3.80 8.10
C LYS A 61 6.62 2.75 7.00
N VAL A 62 5.39 2.42 6.60
CA VAL A 62 5.11 1.44 5.53
C VAL A 62 3.98 1.97 4.65
N ILE A 63 4.24 2.01 3.34
CA ILE A 63 3.26 2.37 2.31
C ILE A 63 2.76 1.09 1.61
N HIS A 64 1.45 0.99 1.41
CA HIS A 64 0.79 -0.13 0.75
C HIS A 64 0.15 0.34 -0.56
N PHE A 65 0.70 -0.11 -1.68
CA PHE A 65 0.12 0.13 -3.01
C PHE A 65 -1.05 -0.83 -3.29
N LEU A 66 -2.21 -0.48 -2.72
CA LEU A 66 -3.48 -1.18 -2.96
C LEU A 66 -4.01 -0.93 -4.38
N GLY A 67 -4.88 -1.83 -4.84
CA GLY A 67 -5.50 -1.75 -6.17
C GLY A 67 -4.74 -2.51 -7.25
N PRO A 68 -5.28 -2.52 -8.49
CA PRO A 68 -4.77 -3.33 -9.59
C PRO A 68 -3.50 -2.74 -10.22
N VAL A 69 -3.31 -1.43 -10.17
CA VAL A 69 -2.12 -0.76 -10.70
C VAL A 69 -1.04 -0.74 -9.63
N LYS A 70 0.08 -1.41 -9.92
CA LYS A 70 1.22 -1.56 -9.02
C LYS A 70 2.36 -0.62 -9.43
N PRO A 71 3.33 -0.35 -8.53
CA PRO A 71 4.45 0.56 -8.84
C PRO A 71 5.20 0.20 -10.12
N TRP A 72 5.41 -1.10 -10.38
CA TRP A 72 6.08 -1.61 -11.59
C TRP A 72 5.27 -1.44 -12.89
N ASN A 73 4.00 -1.05 -12.82
CA ASN A 73 3.21 -0.73 -14.01
C ASN A 73 3.48 0.69 -14.54
N TYR A 74 4.10 1.57 -13.74
CA TYR A 74 4.42 2.93 -14.16
C TYR A 74 5.75 3.02 -14.91
N LYS A 75 5.88 4.00 -15.80
CA LYS A 75 7.16 4.30 -16.45
C LYS A 75 8.01 5.17 -15.53
N TYR A 76 9.26 4.75 -15.30
CA TYR A 76 10.24 5.50 -14.51
C TYR A 76 11.38 5.97 -15.41
N ASN A 77 11.79 7.24 -15.24
CA ASN A 77 12.96 7.79 -15.90
C ASN A 77 14.13 7.82 -14.89
N PRO A 78 15.15 6.95 -15.04
CA PRO A 78 16.27 6.90 -14.10
C PRO A 78 17.14 8.16 -14.09
N GLN A 79 17.17 8.92 -15.19
CA GLN A 79 17.97 10.14 -15.32
C GLN A 79 17.34 11.30 -14.53
N THR A 80 16.02 11.48 -14.64
CA THR A 80 15.29 12.53 -13.91
C THR A 80 14.81 12.06 -12.53
N ARG A 81 14.83 10.75 -12.27
CA ARG A 81 14.27 10.07 -11.10
C ARG A 81 12.78 10.31 -10.90
N THR A 82 12.05 10.53 -11.99
CA THR A 82 10.62 10.81 -11.94
C THR A 82 9.80 9.68 -12.53
N VAL A 83 8.57 9.55 -12.04
CA VAL A 83 7.56 8.64 -12.59
C VAL A 83 6.70 9.39 -13.60
N ALA A 84 6.59 8.87 -14.82
CA ALA A 84 5.70 9.42 -15.82
C ALA A 84 4.26 8.89 -15.62
N PRO A 85 3.22 9.73 -15.75
CA PRO A 85 1.85 9.26 -15.78
C PRO A 85 1.67 8.28 -16.95
N ASN A 86 0.99 7.16 -16.73
CA ASN A 86 0.53 6.33 -17.84
C ASN A 86 -0.70 7.00 -18.47
N ASP A 87 -0.88 6.84 -19.78
CA ASP A 87 -1.98 7.43 -20.58
C ASP A 87 -3.40 7.07 -20.07
N SER A 88 -3.52 6.15 -19.13
CA SER A 88 -4.78 5.59 -18.61
C SER A 88 -4.99 5.75 -17.10
N ALA A 89 -4.01 6.25 -16.34
CA ALA A 89 -4.16 6.43 -14.89
C ALA A 89 -3.47 7.72 -14.42
N SER A 90 -4.28 8.72 -14.04
CA SER A 90 -3.79 9.89 -13.34
C SER A 90 -3.23 9.48 -11.98
N VAL A 91 -1.95 9.76 -11.74
CA VAL A 91 -1.33 9.58 -10.43
C VAL A 91 -1.56 10.86 -9.64
N SER A 92 -2.08 10.73 -8.41
CA SER A 92 -2.19 11.88 -7.52
C SER A 92 -0.81 12.44 -7.20
N GLU A 93 -0.65 13.76 -7.21
CA GLU A 93 0.61 14.43 -6.86
C GLU A 93 1.15 13.97 -5.49
N ASN A 94 0.26 13.72 -4.54
CA ASN A 94 0.62 13.26 -3.20
C ASN A 94 1.17 11.81 -3.19
N GLN A 95 0.81 10.99 -4.19
CA GLN A 95 1.30 9.61 -4.33
C GLN A 95 2.66 9.50 -5.03
N LEU A 96 3.02 10.49 -5.86
CA LEU A 96 4.25 10.47 -6.67
C LEU A 96 5.52 10.23 -5.82
N PRO A 97 5.74 10.92 -4.67
CA PRO A 97 6.94 10.72 -3.88
C PRO A 97 7.15 9.26 -3.43
N PHE A 98 6.08 8.54 -3.14
CA PHE A 98 6.16 7.13 -2.75
C PHE A 98 6.47 6.21 -3.93
N LEU A 99 5.91 6.49 -5.10
CA LEU A 99 6.19 5.74 -6.33
C LEU A 99 7.64 5.94 -6.78
N GLU A 100 8.12 7.19 -6.74
CA GLU A 100 9.52 7.52 -7.03
C GLU A 100 10.47 6.83 -6.06
N LEU A 101 10.18 6.86 -4.75
CA LEU A 101 10.98 6.16 -3.74
C LEU A 101 11.03 4.64 -3.98
N TRP A 102 9.91 4.03 -4.39
CA TRP A 102 9.85 2.61 -4.75
C TRP A 102 10.79 2.30 -5.91
N TRP A 103 10.72 3.10 -6.99
CA TRP A 103 11.56 2.92 -8.18
C TRP A 103 13.04 3.16 -7.89
N ILE A 104 13.38 4.22 -7.13
CA ILE A 104 14.75 4.47 -6.68
C ILE A 104 15.29 3.25 -5.93
N THR A 105 14.51 2.70 -5.00
CA THR A 105 14.92 1.53 -4.21
C THR A 105 15.11 0.29 -5.07
N TYR A 106 14.19 0.05 -6.02
CA TYR A 106 14.26 -1.07 -6.96
C TYR A 106 15.50 -0.96 -7.87
N SER A 107 15.71 0.21 -8.48
CA SER A 107 16.84 0.46 -9.39
C SER A 107 18.18 0.38 -8.68
N LEU A 108 18.33 0.92 -7.47
CA LEU A 108 19.57 0.84 -6.70
C LEU A 108 20.00 -0.59 -6.38
N LYS A 109 19.03 -1.48 -6.11
CA LYS A 109 19.30 -2.90 -5.85
C LYS A 109 19.60 -3.69 -7.12
N GLY A 110 18.98 -3.32 -8.24
CA GLY A 110 19.27 -3.93 -9.55
C GLY A 110 20.69 -3.66 -10.04
N THR A 111 21.24 -2.46 -9.77
CA THR A 111 22.61 -2.09 -10.19
C THR A 111 23.69 -2.73 -9.33
N MET A 112 23.39 -3.17 -8.11
CA MET A 112 24.36 -3.82 -7.20
C MET A 112 24.57 -5.32 -7.47
N MET A 113 23.79 -5.93 -8.37
CA MET A 113 23.94 -7.34 -8.76
C MET A 113 24.68 -7.53 -10.10
N CYS A 114 25.28 -6.47 -10.66
CA CYS A 114 26.10 -6.53 -11.88
C CYS A 114 27.57 -6.26 -11.58
#